data_AF-A0A401T5S9-F1
#
_entry.id   AF-A0A401T5S9-F1
#
_cell.length_a   1.000
_cell.length_b   1.000
_cell.length_c   1.000
_cell.angle_alpha   90.00
_cell.angle_beta   90.00
_cell.angle_gamma   90.00
#
_symmetry.space_group_name_H-M   'P 1'
#
loop_
_entity.id
_entity.type
_entity.pdbx_description
1 polymer ?
#
loop_
_entity_poly.entity_id
_entity_poly.type
_entity_poly.pdbx_seq_one_letter_code
_entity_poly.pdbx_strand_id
1 'polypeptide(L)'
;MFTWFVLGVLLAAPAQACGLRQKLVGAPEDVSPDDPELQKAVHFAVGAYNKASNDMFASKVVRILSAKQQIVAGVKYTFEVELGRTQCKQGQVHDLETCNFSETPHKTFCKFEVLSIAWTGETSLQSKMCKPSNN
;
A
#
# COMPACT_ATOMS: atom_id res chain seq x y z
N MET A 1 -56.20 -0.04 -49.96
CA MET A 1 -54.73 0.10 -49.81
C MET A 1 -54.51 1.04 -48.64
N PHE A 2 -54.09 0.53 -47.48
CA PHE A 2 -53.29 1.20 -46.43
C PHE A 2 -53.22 0.25 -45.23
N THR A 3 -52.15 -0.53 -45.20
CA THR A 3 -51.73 -1.40 -44.10
C THR A 3 -51.22 -0.54 -42.94
N TRP A 4 -51.81 -0.69 -41.76
CA TRP A 4 -51.23 -0.17 -40.52
C TRP A 4 -50.50 -1.31 -39.81
N PHE A 5 -49.18 -1.37 -40.01
CA PHE A 5 -48.28 -2.13 -39.16
C PHE A 5 -48.21 -1.42 -37.81
N VAL A 6 -48.78 -2.02 -36.78
CA VAL A 6 -48.57 -1.58 -35.40
C VAL A 6 -47.16 -2.02 -35.02
N LEU A 7 -46.18 -1.11 -35.12
CA LEU A 7 -44.86 -1.33 -34.53
C LEU A 7 -45.01 -1.34 -33.02
N GLY A 8 -45.00 -2.53 -32.43
CA GLY A 8 -44.85 -2.72 -30.99
C GLY A 8 -43.49 -2.19 -30.56
N VAL A 9 -43.47 -1.07 -29.84
CA VAL A 9 -42.28 -0.56 -29.18
C VAL A 9 -42.05 -1.42 -27.93
N LEU A 10 -41.15 -2.40 -28.05
CA LEU A 10 -40.56 -3.09 -26.90
C LEU A 10 -39.60 -2.11 -26.22
N LEU A 11 -40.09 -1.42 -25.18
CA LEU A 11 -39.22 -0.72 -24.23
C LEU A 11 -38.44 -1.78 -23.43
N ALA A 12 -37.27 -2.16 -23.95
CA ALA A 12 -36.28 -2.88 -23.17
C ALA A 12 -35.76 -1.92 -22.09
N ALA A 13 -36.27 -2.06 -20.86
CA ALA A 13 -35.69 -1.39 -19.70
C ALA A 13 -34.24 -1.89 -19.55
N PRO A 14 -33.24 -1.00 -19.39
CA PRO A 14 -31.91 -1.46 -19.03
C PRO A 14 -32.01 -2.07 -17.64
N ALA A 15 -31.83 -3.39 -17.56
CA ALA A 15 -31.61 -4.05 -16.28
C ALA A 15 -30.29 -3.51 -15.74
N GLN A 16 -30.36 -2.46 -14.92
CA GLN A 16 -29.26 -2.10 -14.03
C GLN A 16 -29.18 -3.21 -12.98
N ALA A 17 -28.41 -4.24 -13.33
CA ALA A 17 -27.92 -5.20 -12.37
C ALA A 17 -27.05 -4.42 -11.38
N CYS A 18 -27.64 -4.07 -10.23
CA CYS A 18 -26.89 -3.71 -9.04
C CYS A 18 -26.12 -4.95 -8.60
N GLY A 19 -24.94 -5.15 -9.20
CA GLY A 19 -24.03 -6.20 -8.79
C GLY A 19 -23.51 -5.90 -7.40
N LEU A 20 -24.01 -6.61 -6.38
CA LEU A 20 -23.32 -6.78 -5.11
C LEU A 20 -21.97 -7.43 -5.43
N ARG A 21 -20.91 -6.63 -5.47
CA ARG A 21 -19.55 -7.12 -5.65
C ARG A 21 -19.22 -7.96 -4.43
N GLN A 22 -19.37 -9.28 -4.52
CA GLN A 22 -19.02 -10.18 -3.43
C GLN A 22 -17.54 -9.99 -3.12
N LYS A 23 -17.25 -9.56 -1.89
CA LYS A 23 -15.89 -9.39 -1.40
C LYS A 23 -15.23 -10.77 -1.31
N LEU A 24 -14.35 -11.10 -2.24
CA LEU A 24 -13.59 -12.36 -2.20
C LEU A 24 -12.59 -12.30 -1.05
N VAL A 25 -12.81 -13.12 -0.03
CA VAL A 25 -11.85 -13.32 1.04
C VAL A 25 -10.61 -14.03 0.48
N GLY A 26 -9.45 -13.36 0.52
CA GLY A 26 -8.16 -13.90 0.07
C GLY A 26 -7.67 -13.38 -1.29
N ALA A 27 -8.47 -12.62 -2.03
CA ALA A 27 -7.96 -11.82 -3.14
C ALA A 27 -7.25 -10.56 -2.59
N PRO A 28 -6.16 -10.08 -3.23
CA PRO A 28 -5.60 -8.78 -2.89
C PRO A 28 -6.63 -7.67 -3.12
N GLU A 29 -6.84 -6.84 -2.11
CA GLU A 29 -7.72 -5.68 -2.17
C GLU A 29 -6.97 -4.40 -1.78
N ASP A 30 -7.39 -3.27 -2.33
CA ASP A 30 -6.81 -1.97 -1.97
C ASP A 30 -7.15 -1.63 -0.51
N VAL A 31 -6.17 -1.09 0.21
CA VAL A 31 -6.31 -0.65 1.60
C VAL A 31 -5.98 0.83 1.69
N SER A 32 -6.70 1.55 2.55
CA SER A 32 -6.46 2.98 2.77
C SER A 32 -5.04 3.21 3.27
N PRO A 33 -4.33 4.25 2.78
CA PRO A 33 -3.04 4.62 3.34
C PRO A 33 -3.13 4.99 4.84
N ASP A 34 -4.30 5.42 5.31
CA ASP A 34 -4.54 5.79 6.71
C ASP A 34 -4.97 4.60 7.58
N ASP A 35 -5.03 3.39 7.03
CA ASP A 35 -5.37 2.19 7.81
C ASP A 35 -4.30 1.94 8.89
N PRO A 36 -4.69 1.79 10.16
CA PRO A 36 -3.74 1.67 11.26
C PRO A 36 -2.90 0.39 11.21
N GLU A 37 -3.43 -0.71 10.66
CA GLU A 37 -2.69 -1.96 10.52
C GLU A 37 -1.70 -1.89 9.35
N LEU A 38 -2.07 -1.23 8.25
CA LEU A 38 -1.13 -0.89 7.19
C LEU A 38 0.00 -0.01 7.72
N GLN A 39 -0.31 1.04 8.49
CA GLN A 39 0.70 1.94 9.06
C GLN A 39 1.70 1.20 9.94
N LYS A 40 1.24 0.26 10.79
CA LYS A 40 2.14 -0.63 11.54
C LYS A 40 3.06 -1.44 10.63
N ALA A 41 2.53 -2.01 9.55
CA ALA A 41 3.33 -2.77 8.58
C ALA A 41 4.35 -1.88 7.84
N VAL A 42 3.99 -0.65 7.50
CA VAL A 42 4.87 0.37 6.90
C VAL A 42 6.00 0.73 7.87
N HIS A 43 5.69 1.06 9.12
CA HIS A 43 6.70 1.37 10.15
C HIS A 43 7.67 0.21 10.36
N PHE A 44 7.16 -1.02 10.43
CA PHE A 44 7.98 -2.22 10.52
C PHE A 44 8.93 -2.36 9.33
N ALA A 45 8.42 -2.25 8.10
CA ALA A 45 9.22 -2.38 6.88
C ALA A 45 10.29 -1.29 6.75
N VAL A 46 9.97 -0.05 7.09
CA VAL A 46 10.91 1.08 7.05
C VAL A 46 11.98 0.93 8.13
N GLY A 47 11.60 0.46 9.33
CA GLY A 47 12.55 0.09 10.37
C GLY A 47 13.52 -0.99 9.91
N ALA A 48 13.01 -2.05 9.26
CA ALA A 48 13.84 -3.10 8.68
C ALA A 48 14.72 -2.59 7.52
N TYR A 49 14.20 -1.70 6.67
CA TYR A 49 14.96 -1.05 5.61
C TYR A 49 16.15 -0.27 6.19
N ASN A 50 15.91 0.59 7.18
CA ASN A 50 16.96 1.39 7.81
C ASN A 50 18.01 0.49 8.46
N LYS A 51 17.60 -0.49 9.28
CA LYS A 51 18.53 -1.43 9.94
C LYS A 51 19.44 -2.18 8.95
N ALA A 52 18.94 -2.50 7.76
CA ALA A 52 19.70 -3.19 6.71
C ALA A 52 20.44 -2.23 5.75
N SER A 53 20.23 -0.92 5.86
CA SER A 53 20.90 0.09 5.06
C SER A 53 22.28 0.39 5.63
N ASN A 54 23.25 0.65 4.75
CA ASN A 54 24.59 1.15 5.12
C ASN A 54 24.63 2.69 5.15
N ASP A 55 23.47 3.36 5.08
CA ASP A 55 23.36 4.80 5.19
C ASP A 55 23.60 5.25 6.64
N MET A 56 24.35 6.34 6.83
CA MET A 56 24.54 6.97 8.13
C MET A 56 23.26 7.62 8.68
N PHE A 57 22.34 8.01 7.78
CA PHE A 57 21.11 8.70 8.11
C PHE A 57 19.90 7.81 7.85
N ALA A 58 18.90 7.93 8.72
CA ALA A 58 17.65 7.19 8.55
C ALA A 58 16.84 7.74 7.38
N SER A 59 16.10 6.87 6.70
CA SER A 59 15.08 7.23 5.73
C SER A 59 13.69 7.13 6.34
N LYS A 60 12.81 8.05 5.94
CA LYS A 60 11.40 8.12 6.35
C LYS A 60 10.51 8.06 5.11
N VAL A 61 9.27 7.59 5.28
CA VAL A 61 8.24 7.65 4.23
C VAL A 61 7.91 9.10 3.90
N VAL A 62 8.01 9.46 2.63
CA VAL A 62 7.49 10.71 2.08
C VAL A 62 6.01 10.55 1.76
N ARG A 63 5.65 9.44 1.10
CA ARG A 63 4.27 9.08 0.77
C ARG A 63 4.13 7.60 0.43
N ILE A 64 2.93 7.07 0.64
CA ILE A 64 2.48 5.77 0.14
C ILE A 64 1.93 5.97 -1.26
N LEU A 65 2.44 5.21 -2.24
CA LEU A 65 2.04 5.27 -3.64
C LEU A 65 0.90 4.29 -3.94
N SER A 66 0.96 3.09 -3.35
CA SER A 66 -0.09 2.08 -3.44
C SER A 66 0.00 1.14 -2.24
N ALA A 67 -1.13 0.58 -1.83
CA ALA A 67 -1.20 -0.40 -0.76
C ALA A 67 -2.33 -1.40 -1.00
N LYS A 68 -2.02 -2.68 -0.81
CA LYS A 68 -2.97 -3.78 -0.88
C LYS A 68 -2.82 -4.68 0.33
N GLN A 69 -3.94 -5.25 0.76
CA GLN A 69 -3.97 -6.30 1.77
C GLN A 69 -4.52 -7.60 1.18
N GLN A 70 -4.04 -8.73 1.70
CA GLN A 70 -4.50 -10.06 1.32
C GLN A 70 -4.60 -10.95 2.55
N ILE A 71 -5.77 -11.55 2.78
CA ILE A 71 -5.96 -12.55 3.83
C ILE A 71 -5.32 -13.86 3.39
N VAL A 72 -4.41 -14.39 4.22
CA VAL A 72 -3.68 -15.65 4.04
C VAL A 72 -3.63 -16.38 5.40
N ALA A 73 -2.56 -17.14 5.71
CA ALA A 73 -2.24 -17.54 7.08
C ALA A 73 -1.70 -16.34 7.91
N GLY A 74 -2.47 -15.25 7.93
CA GLY A 74 -2.13 -13.92 8.44
C GLY A 74 -2.73 -12.86 7.51
N VAL A 75 -2.25 -11.62 7.61
CA VAL A 75 -2.54 -10.55 6.66
C VAL A 75 -1.24 -10.16 5.97
N LYS A 76 -1.22 -10.32 4.65
CA LYS A 76 -0.10 -9.88 3.82
C LYS A 76 -0.41 -8.48 3.29
N TYR A 77 0.46 -7.53 3.62
CA TYR A 77 0.46 -6.19 3.06
C TYR A 77 1.48 -6.10 1.94
N THR A 78 1.06 -5.59 0.78
CA THR A 78 1.95 -5.26 -0.33
C THR A 78 1.78 -3.79 -0.64
N PHE A 79 2.84 -3.01 -0.47
CA PHE A 79 2.77 -1.56 -0.63
C PHE A 79 4.03 -1.00 -1.28
N GLU A 80 3.84 0.12 -1.97
CA GLU A 80 4.90 0.89 -2.62
C GLU A 80 4.98 2.27 -1.96
N VAL A 81 6.20 2.68 -1.61
CA VAL A 81 6.47 3.92 -0.90
C VAL A 81 7.62 4.67 -1.54
N GLU A 82 7.54 6.00 -1.46
CA GLU A 82 8.67 6.89 -1.67
C GLU A 82 9.33 7.14 -0.32
N LEU A 83 10.60 6.74 -0.17
CA LEU A 83 11.41 7.03 0.99
C LEU A 83 12.30 8.25 0.72
N GLY A 84 12.47 9.10 1.72
CA GLY A 84 13.35 10.26 1.70
C GLY A 84 14.35 10.23 2.85
N ARG A 85 15.61 10.57 2.55
CA ARG A 85 16.68 10.66 3.56
C ARG A 85 16.42 11.80 4.55
N THR A 86 16.50 11.50 5.84
CA THR A 86 16.37 12.47 6.93
C THR A 86 17.71 13.05 7.36
N GLN A 87 17.67 14.02 8.27
CA GLN A 87 18.87 14.56 8.94
C GLN A 87 19.29 13.74 10.17
N CYS A 88 18.44 12.82 10.61
CA CYS A 88 18.67 12.01 11.80
C CYS A 88 19.64 10.89 11.51
N LYS A 89 20.65 10.73 12.36
CA LYS A 89 21.54 9.57 12.29
C LYS A 89 20.77 8.30 12.67
N GLN A 90 21.08 7.23 11.97
CA GLN A 90 20.47 5.94 12.24
C GLN A 90 20.75 5.51 13.69
N GLY A 91 19.71 5.03 14.38
CA GLY A 91 19.80 4.56 15.77
C GLY A 91 19.76 5.66 16.84
N GLN A 92 19.78 6.95 16.48
CA GLN A 92 19.71 8.04 17.47
C GLN A 92 18.28 8.48 17.81
N VAL A 93 17.29 8.10 17.00
CA VAL A 93 15.90 8.53 17.19
C VAL A 93 15.00 7.32 17.31
N HIS A 94 14.15 7.31 18.35
CA HIS A 94 13.13 6.27 18.55
C HIS A 94 11.95 6.43 17.61
N ASP A 95 11.56 7.67 17.33
CA ASP A 95 10.44 7.98 16.44
C ASP A 95 10.90 8.79 15.22
N LEU A 96 10.92 8.13 14.06
CA LEU A 96 11.25 8.74 12.77
C LEU A 96 10.27 9.85 12.40
N GLU A 97 9.08 9.91 13.00
CA GLU A 97 8.11 10.96 12.70
C GLU A 97 8.61 12.36 13.08
N THR A 98 9.41 12.44 14.15
CA THR A 98 10.03 13.68 14.65
C THR A 98 11.24 14.14 13.82
N CYS A 99 11.70 13.32 12.88
CA CYS A 99 12.87 13.60 12.06
C CYS A 99 12.51 14.38 10.78
N ASN A 100 13.14 15.54 10.63
CA ASN A 100 13.04 16.33 9.41
C ASN A 100 13.81 15.69 8.25
N PHE A 101 13.27 15.83 7.05
CA PHE A 101 13.98 15.50 5.81
C PHE A 101 15.25 16.37 5.66
N SER A 102 16.26 15.82 4.98
CA SER A 102 17.39 16.65 4.52
C SER A 102 16.92 17.67 3.48
N GLU A 103 17.65 18.78 3.32
CA GLU A 103 17.26 19.89 2.41
C GLU A 103 17.01 19.40 0.98
N THR A 104 17.86 18.49 0.50
CA THR A 104 17.69 17.78 -0.77
C THR A 104 17.67 16.27 -0.49
N PRO A 105 16.50 15.70 -0.12
CA PRO A 105 16.44 14.32 0.31
C PRO A 105 16.70 13.39 -0.87
N HIS A 106 17.69 12.51 -0.71
CA HIS A 106 17.87 11.41 -1.65
C HIS A 106 16.63 10.51 -1.57
N LYS A 107 15.94 10.39 -2.68
CA LYS A 107 14.67 9.66 -2.78
C LYS A 107 14.90 8.26 -3.33
N THR A 108 14.19 7.30 -2.75
CA THR A 108 14.23 5.90 -3.15
C THR A 108 12.82 5.34 -3.17
N PHE A 109 12.43 4.71 -4.28
CA PHE A 109 11.16 4.01 -4.38
C PHE A 109 11.33 2.57 -3.93
N CYS A 110 10.51 2.13 -2.97
CA CYS A 110 10.57 0.78 -2.46
C CYS A 110 9.21 0.10 -2.53
N LYS A 111 9.21 -1.16 -2.95
CA LYS A 111 8.09 -2.10 -2.80
C LYS A 111 8.41 -3.06 -1.67
N PHE A 112 7.47 -3.19 -0.74
CA PHE A 112 7.57 -4.09 0.40
C PHE A 112 6.44 -5.10 0.39
N GLU A 113 6.74 -6.29 0.90
CA GLU A 113 5.74 -7.30 1.27
C GLU A 113 5.95 -7.66 2.73
N VAL A 114 4.94 -7.43 3.56
CA VAL A 114 4.97 -7.68 5.01
C VAL A 114 3.86 -8.64 5.36
N LEU A 115 4.17 -9.68 6.13
CA LEU A 115 3.19 -10.61 6.68
C LEU A 115 3.02 -10.32 8.17
N SER A 116 1.79 -10.07 8.59
CA SER A 116 1.41 -9.92 10.00
C SER A 116 0.49 -11.07 10.43
N ILE A 117 0.83 -11.74 11.52
CA ILE A 117 0.11 -12.90 12.06
C ILE A 117 -0.45 -12.52 13.43
N ALA A 118 -1.68 -12.02 13.45
CA ALA A 118 -2.28 -11.41 14.65
C ALA A 118 -2.34 -12.37 15.86
N TRP A 119 -2.58 -13.67 15.65
CA TRP A 119 -2.71 -14.65 16.74
C TRP A 119 -1.38 -15.09 17.36
N THR A 120 -0.25 -14.89 16.68
CA THR A 120 1.09 -15.09 17.27
C THR A 120 1.78 -13.77 17.62
N GLY A 121 1.25 -12.64 17.14
CA GLY A 121 1.89 -11.32 17.26
C GLY A 121 3.12 -11.16 16.36
N GLU A 122 3.36 -12.09 15.44
CA GLU A 122 4.54 -12.08 14.59
C GLU A 122 4.34 -11.14 13.38
N THR A 123 5.36 -10.36 13.05
CA THR A 123 5.40 -9.56 11.83
C THR A 123 6.74 -9.77 11.14
N SER A 124 6.71 -10.07 9.85
CA SER A 124 7.91 -10.44 9.08
C SER A 124 7.95 -9.76 7.72
N LEU A 125 9.16 -9.41 7.30
CA LEU A 125 9.42 -8.84 5.98
C LEU A 125 9.63 -9.99 5.00
N GLN A 126 8.70 -10.14 4.06
CA GLN A 126 8.72 -11.21 3.07
C GLN A 126 9.57 -10.83 1.86
N SER A 127 9.44 -9.58 1.39
CA SER A 127 10.19 -9.07 0.25
C SER A 127 10.44 -7.58 0.37
N LYS A 128 11.56 -7.14 -0.21
CA LYS A 128 11.99 -5.74 -0.31
C LYS A 128 12.67 -5.51 -1.65
N MET A 129 12.13 -4.59 -2.43
CA MET A 129 12.72 -4.18 -3.72
C MET A 129 12.79 -2.67 -3.75
N CYS A 130 13.99 -2.09 -3.84
CA CYS A 130 14.19 -0.64 -3.84
C CYS A 130 14.96 -0.19 -5.07
N LYS A 131 14.62 1.00 -5.58
CA LYS A 131 15.30 1.66 -6.70
C LYS A 131 15.49 3.14 -6.39
N PRO A 132 16.65 3.74 -6.72
CA PRO A 132 16.81 5.19 -6.63
C PRO A 132 15.74 5.93 -7.43
N SER A 133 15.33 7.10 -6.96
CA SER A 133 14.50 8.00 -7.76
C SER A 133 15.35 8.56 -8.90
N ASN A 134 15.06 8.17 -10.14
CA ASN A 134 15.60 8.85 -11.31
C ASN A 134 14.92 10.22 -11.38
N ASN A 135 15.69 11.28 -11.14
CA ASN A 135 15.29 12.66 -11.41
C ASN A 135 15.80 13.07 -12.77
#